data_AF-A0A357ZFI1-F1
#
_entry.id   AF-A0A357ZFI1-F1
#
_cell.length_a   1.000
_cell.length_b   1.000
_cell.length_c   1.000
_cell.angle_alpha   90.00
_cell.angle_beta   90.00
_cell.angle_gamma   90.00
#
_symmetry.space_group_name_H-M   'P 1'
#
loop_
_entity.id
_entity.type
_entity.pdbx_description
1 polymer ?
#
loop_
_entity_poly.entity_id
_entity_poly.type
_entity_poly.pdbx_seq_one_letter_code
_entity_poly.pdbx_strand_id
1 'polypeptide(L)'
;MPGSCWVCNPFCGKCQPAPVKSGRCPDCGGCTVFKREDILADGALLCKTCGADLSELVRPQAIRCNYSGNVCVYPCGKGRGEVPKLGHQICRRNTAPA
;
A
#
# COMPACT_ATOMS: atom_id res chain seq x y z
N MET A 1 11.39 -20.98 6.30
CA MET A 1 11.91 -19.99 5.35
C MET A 1 10.73 -19.19 4.79
N PRO A 2 10.52 -17.91 5.16
CA PRO A 2 9.35 -17.20 4.67
C PRO A 2 9.53 -16.79 3.19
N GLY A 3 8.89 -17.59 2.33
CA GLY A 3 8.60 -17.45 0.90
C GLY A 3 9.17 -16.26 0.15
N SER A 4 10.25 -16.50 -0.60
CA SER A 4 10.61 -15.73 -1.78
C SER A 4 9.41 -15.72 -2.74
N CYS A 5 8.92 -14.55 -3.14
CA CYS A 5 7.98 -14.46 -4.25
C CYS A 5 8.71 -14.87 -5.54
N TRP A 6 8.53 -16.11 -5.98
CA TRP A 6 9.05 -16.60 -7.27
C TRP A 6 8.40 -15.88 -8.46
N VAL A 7 7.17 -15.39 -8.28
CA VAL A 7 6.44 -14.54 -9.21
C VAL A 7 5.91 -13.32 -8.45
N CYS A 8 5.99 -12.14 -9.05
CA CYS A 8 5.47 -10.92 -8.46
C CYS A 8 3.94 -10.98 -8.40
N ASN A 9 3.37 -11.01 -7.19
CA ASN A 9 1.93 -10.89 -6.97
C ASN A 9 1.54 -9.39 -6.94
N PRO A 10 0.59 -8.94 -7.77
CA PRO A 10 0.18 -7.53 -7.84
C PRO A 10 -0.54 -7.02 -6.57
N PHE A 11 -0.97 -7.91 -5.68
CA PHE A 11 -1.48 -7.57 -4.35
C PHE A 11 -0.39 -7.59 -3.27
N CYS A 12 0.81 -8.10 -3.58
CA CYS A 12 1.90 -8.20 -2.62
C CYS A 12 2.64 -6.87 -2.48
N GLY A 13 2.56 -6.27 -1.31
CA GLY A 13 3.27 -5.04 -0.96
C GLY A 13 4.64 -5.26 -0.32
N LYS A 14 5.21 -6.47 -0.29
CA LYS A 14 6.41 -6.79 0.52
C LYS A 14 7.68 -6.12 -0.01
N CYS A 15 8.02 -6.34 -1.28
CA CYS A 15 9.26 -5.85 -1.87
C CYS A 15 9.13 -4.47 -2.52
N GLN A 16 7.93 -4.13 -2.99
CA GLN A 16 7.58 -2.87 -3.63
C GLN A 16 6.12 -2.51 -3.31
N PRO A 17 5.71 -1.24 -3.47
CA PRO A 17 4.31 -0.84 -3.35
C PRO A 17 3.41 -1.73 -4.21
N ALA A 18 2.37 -2.31 -3.61
CA ALA A 18 1.41 -3.14 -4.34
C ALA A 18 0.65 -2.28 -5.39
N PRO A 19 0.65 -2.67 -6.68
CA PRO A 19 -0.10 -1.98 -7.72
C PRO A 19 -1.61 -1.92 -7.48
N VAL A 20 -2.17 -2.94 -6.83
CA VAL A 20 -3.60 -3.03 -6.50
C VAL A 20 -3.79 -3.44 -5.05
N LYS A 21 -4.91 -3.01 -4.46
CA LYS A 21 -5.31 -3.36 -3.09
C LYS A 21 -6.79 -3.72 -3.07
N SER A 22 -7.13 -4.77 -2.34
CA SER A 22 -8.52 -5.14 -2.09
C SER A 22 -9.01 -4.53 -0.77
N GLY A 23 -10.21 -3.95 -0.79
CA GLY A 23 -10.98 -3.57 0.38
C GLY A 23 -12.20 -4.47 0.49
N ARG A 24 -12.34 -5.19 1.60
CA ARG A 24 -13.56 -5.93 1.91
C ARG A 24 -14.50 -4.99 2.65
N CYS A 25 -15.69 -4.78 2.08
CA CYS A 25 -16.72 -3.95 2.69
C CYS A 25 -17.28 -4.63 3.94
N PRO A 26 -17.32 -3.94 5.09
CA PRO A 26 -17.90 -4.49 6.32
C PRO A 26 -19.42 -4.61 6.24
N ASP A 27 -20.10 -3.74 5.50
CA ASP A 27 -21.58 -3.72 5.39
C ASP A 27 -22.14 -4.83 4.51
N CYS A 28 -21.64 -4.97 3.28
CA CYS A 28 -22.17 -5.94 2.31
C CYS A 28 -21.30 -7.19 2.13
N GLY A 29 -20.10 -7.22 2.74
CA GLY A 29 -19.13 -8.29 2.56
C GLY A 29 -18.42 -8.32 1.21
N GLY A 30 -18.81 -7.45 0.27
CA GLY A 30 -18.26 -7.37 -1.09
C GLY A 30 -16.78 -6.97 -1.10
N CYS A 31 -15.99 -7.58 -1.98
CA CYS A 31 -14.58 -7.28 -2.15
C CYS A 31 -14.38 -6.36 -3.37
N THR A 32 -13.93 -5.13 -3.14
CA THR A 32 -13.61 -4.17 -4.21
C THR A 32 -12.11 -4.05 -4.37
N VAL A 33 -11.62 -4.13 -5.61
CA VAL A 33 -10.21 -3.95 -5.95
C VAL A 33 -9.99 -2.52 -6.43
N PHE A 34 -9.06 -1.82 -5.79
CA PHE A 34 -8.66 -0.45 -6.09
C PHE A 34 -7.24 -0.44 -6.66
N LYS A 35 -6.98 0.42 -7.64
CA LYS A 35 -5.62 0.64 -8.14
C LYS A 35 -4.89 1.60 -7.22
N ARG A 36 -3.57 1.47 -7.13
CA ARG A 36 -2.73 2.36 -6.33
C ARG A 36 -2.94 3.83 -6.71
N GLU A 37 -3.11 4.13 -7.99
CA GLU A 37 -3.33 5.50 -8.47
C GLU A 37 -4.61 6.10 -7.86
N ASP A 38 -5.70 5.33 -7.80
CA ASP A 38 -6.97 5.76 -7.19
C ASP A 38 -6.83 5.98 -5.68
N ILE A 39 -6.04 5.13 -5.01
CA ILE A 39 -5.78 5.22 -3.57
C ILE A 39 -4.95 6.47 -3.24
N LEU A 40 -4.07 6.89 -4.15
CA LEU A 40 -3.23 8.07 -3.98
C LEU A 40 -3.94 9.38 -4.39
N ALA A 41 -4.92 9.32 -5.29
CA ALA A 41 -5.55 10.49 -5.91
C ALA A 41 -6.58 11.24 -5.04
N ASP A 42 -6.57 11.07 -3.71
CA ASP A 42 -7.52 11.71 -2.77
C ASP A 42 -9.04 11.57 -3.06
N GLY A 43 -9.43 10.73 -4.02
CA GLY A 43 -10.83 10.41 -4.31
C GLY A 43 -11.47 9.42 -3.33
N ALA A 44 -12.80 9.40 -3.31
CA ALA A 44 -13.60 8.46 -2.54
C ALA A 44 -13.42 7.01 -3.04
N LEU A 45 -13.04 6.11 -2.15
CA LEU A 45 -12.88 4.69 -2.45
C LEU A 45 -14.17 3.94 -2.09
N LEU A 46 -15.15 3.98 -3.00
CA LEU A 46 -16.47 3.42 -2.74
C LEU A 46 -16.55 1.92 -3.05
N CYS A 47 -17.34 1.20 -2.26
CA CYS A 47 -17.72 -0.17 -2.55
C CYS A 47 -18.56 -0.24 -3.84
N LYS A 48 -18.19 -1.10 -4.78
CA LYS A 48 -18.97 -1.28 -6.03
C LYS A 48 -20.35 -1.89 -5.83
N THR A 49 -20.61 -2.53 -4.70
CA THR A 49 -21.84 -3.28 -4.45
C THR A 49 -22.88 -2.44 -3.71
N CYS A 50 -22.48 -1.75 -2.64
CA CYS A 50 -23.40 -0.97 -1.79
C CYS A 50 -23.09 0.52 -1.74
N GLY A 51 -22.00 0.99 -2.34
CA GLY A 51 -21.60 2.40 -2.32
C GLY A 51 -21.00 2.90 -1.00
N ALA A 52 -20.79 2.03 0.00
CA ALA A 52 -20.15 2.40 1.25
C ALA A 52 -18.72 2.91 1.03
N ASP A 53 -18.28 3.89 1.82
CA ASP A 53 -16.91 4.40 1.77
C ASP A 53 -15.94 3.39 2.41
N LEU A 54 -14.92 3.01 1.65
CA LEU A 54 -13.85 2.11 2.08
C LEU A 54 -12.51 2.84 2.20
N SER A 55 -12.52 4.18 2.21
CA SER A 55 -11.31 4.98 2.14
C SER A 55 -10.40 4.71 3.34
N GLU A 56 -10.96 4.64 4.56
CA GLU A 56 -10.20 4.34 5.77
C GLU A 56 -9.62 2.92 5.81
N LEU A 57 -10.30 1.95 5.19
CA LEU A 57 -9.86 0.55 5.14
C LEU A 57 -8.73 0.35 4.11
N VAL A 58 -8.84 1.05 2.98
CA VAL A 58 -7.97 0.83 1.82
C VAL A 58 -6.77 1.77 1.84
N ARG A 59 -6.90 3.03 2.28
CA ARG A 59 -5.77 3.97 2.37
C ARG A 59 -4.87 3.59 3.55
N PRO A 60 -3.63 3.16 3.30
CA PRO A 60 -2.69 2.96 4.39
C PRO A 60 -2.29 4.30 5.01
N GLN A 61 -1.98 4.29 6.30
CA GLN A 61 -1.40 5.46 6.96
C GLN A 61 -0.01 5.75 6.41
N ALA A 62 0.28 7.05 6.27
CA ALA A 62 1.60 7.52 5.92
C ALA A 62 2.59 7.21 7.05
N ILE A 63 3.76 6.70 6.69
CA ILE A 63 4.82 6.39 7.66
C ILE A 63 6.13 7.05 7.24
N ARG A 64 7.05 7.19 8.18
CA ARG A 64 8.46 7.40 7.87
C ARG A 64 9.06 6.06 7.44
N CYS A 65 9.47 5.95 6.19
CA CYS A 65 9.95 4.70 5.60
C CYS A 65 11.32 4.31 6.14
N ASN A 66 11.43 3.17 6.83
CA ASN A 66 12.70 2.68 7.39
C ASN A 66 13.77 2.38 6.32
N TYR A 67 13.36 2.12 5.07
CA TYR A 67 14.30 1.91 3.97
C TYR A 67 14.91 3.20 3.46
N SER A 68 14.14 4.29 3.31
CA SER A 68 14.59 5.54 2.67
C SER A 68 14.67 6.76 3.57
N GLY A 69 14.15 6.70 4.79
CA GLY A 69 14.05 7.83 5.72
C GLY A 69 12.95 8.85 5.39
N ASN A 70 12.46 8.88 4.15
CA ASN A 70 11.39 9.75 3.67
C ASN A 70 9.98 9.35 4.16
N VAL A 71 9.07 10.31 4.22
CA VAL A 71 7.62 10.04 4.39
C VAL A 71 7.11 9.28 3.16
N CYS A 72 6.33 8.24 3.38
CA CYS A 72 5.77 7.39 2.33
C CYS A 72 4.28 7.14 2.64
N VAL A 73 3.39 7.62 1.78
CA VAL A 73 1.94 7.49 1.96
C VAL A 73 1.42 6.10 1.59
N TYR A 74 2.16 5.35 0.78
CA TYR A 74 1.82 3.97 0.42
C TYR A 74 3.02 3.04 0.65
N PRO A 75 3.32 2.69 1.91
CA PRO A 75 4.53 1.96 2.26
C PRO A 75 4.51 0.49 1.82
N CYS A 76 5.63 0.03 1.28
CA CYS A 76 5.90 -1.39 1.08
C CYS A 76 6.51 -2.03 2.33
N GLY A 77 6.69 -3.35 2.32
CA GLY A 77 7.28 -4.11 3.43
C GLY A 77 8.68 -3.63 3.81
N LYS A 78 9.48 -3.13 2.86
CA LYS A 78 10.78 -2.52 3.17
C LYS A 78 10.66 -1.27 4.03
N GLY A 79 9.61 -0.47 3.84
CA GLY A 79 9.39 0.75 4.63
C GLY A 79 8.93 0.46 6.06
N ARG A 80 8.34 -0.71 6.29
CA ARG A 80 7.89 -1.19 7.61
C ARG A 80 8.88 -2.16 8.29
N GLY A 81 9.89 -2.61 7.56
CA GLY A 81 10.91 -3.54 8.04
C GLY A 81 12.01 -2.84 8.83
N GLU A 82 13.09 -3.56 9.09
CA GLU A 82 14.26 -3.02 9.78
C GLU A 82 14.99 -1.97 8.92
N VAL A 83 15.62 -1.00 9.59
CA VAL A 83 16.49 -0.02 8.92
C VAL A 83 17.73 -0.75 8.37
N PRO A 84 18.11 -0.53 7.10
CA PRO A 84 19.32 -1.15 6.55
C PRO A 84 20.58 -0.78 7.35
N LYS A 85 21.50 -1.74 7.54
CA LYS A 85 22.74 -1.54 8.32
C LYS A 85 23.64 -0.40 7.81
N LEU A 86 23.58 -0.14 6.50
CA LEU A 86 24.31 0.95 5.83
C LEU A 86 23.56 2.28 5.85
N GLY A 87 22.53 2.42 6.69
CA GLY A 87 21.66 3.58 6.74
C GLY A 87 20.59 3.60 5.64
N HIS A 88 19.85 4.70 5.57
CA HIS A 88 18.79 4.89 4.58
C HIS A 88 19.32 4.83 3.14
N GLN A 89 18.57 4.15 2.29
CA GLN A 89 18.88 3.91 0.89
C GLN A 89 17.97 4.72 -0.03
N ILE A 90 18.44 5.02 -1.25
CA ILE A 90 17.65 5.73 -2.25
C ILE A 90 16.50 4.84 -2.72
N CYS A 91 15.26 5.32 -2.58
CA CYS A 91 14.07 4.62 -3.04
C CYS A 91 13.38 5.35 -4.20
N ARG A 92 13.47 4.79 -5.41
CA ARG A 92 12.79 5.30 -6.62
C ARG A 92 11.28 5.00 -6.65
N ARG A 93 10.77 4.28 -5.65
CA ARG A 93 9.37 3.84 -5.55
C ARG A 93 8.66 4.44 -4.34
N ASN A 94 9.29 5.43 -3.70
CA ASN A 94 8.64 6.17 -2.64
C ASN A 94 7.40 6.88 -3.22
N THR A 95 6.28 6.78 -2.50
CA THR A 95 5.07 7.56 -2.77
C THR A 95 5.08 8.73 -1.80
N ALA A 96 5.54 9.88 -2.29
CA ALA A 96 5.57 11.11 -1.51
C ALA A 96 4.13 11.57 -1.22
N PRO A 97 3.89 12.26 -0.09
CA PRO A 97 2.65 13.00 0.09
C PRO A 97 2.50 14.05 -1.03
N ALA A 98 1.26 14.22 -1.50
CA ALA A 98 0.91 15.26 -2.46
C ALA A 98 0.97 16.66 -1.82
#